data_AF-A0A9Q3XUS9-F1
#
_entry.id   AF-A0A9Q3XUS9-F1
#
_cell.length_a   1.000
_cell.length_b   1.000
_cell.length_c   1.000
_cell.angle_alpha   90.00
_cell.angle_beta   90.00
_cell.angle_gamma   90.00
#
_symmetry.space_group_name_H-M   'P 1'
#
loop_
_entity.id
_entity.type
_entity.pdbx_description
1 polymer ?
#
loop_
_entity_poly.entity_id
_entity_poly.type
_entity_poly.pdbx_seq_one_letter_code
_entity_poly.pdbx_strand_id
1 'polypeptide(L)'
;MTQENQLSPKLRSMIDRAHTEMKQENWHDAAETLTELYDSLSTFEVNYRLVTSLFMDEQYQLASSYADDFLLNYLEEESDFRMVVALAIQNQSFVYAQQLAMLWDNIDTQKKVSQEIRDAEAKAVETMSTTFQTISRQFYHLSDYSIIEQRDRYESARHLPVSQFVIGAKYLLVDPYATPIIRATLLEDLQKLRVSESIQYRWLDDELYTIKLSELPLLTNSKIFEDIADFLDEKLGNEDPIAMDMLAQQVRFELTLLYPRVEEVVTDPEGWVEASIDRYYEHKNITETALQKKWHEKVRSLTENFFEN
;
A
#
# COMPACT_ATOMS: atom_id res chain seq x y z
N MET A 1 -33.45 -20.37 0.91
CA MET A 1 -34.07 -19.04 0.71
C MET A 1 -32.92 -18.05 0.71
N THR A 2 -32.54 -17.53 -0.46
CA THR A 2 -31.40 -16.62 -0.65
C THR A 2 -31.70 -15.23 -0.08
N GLN A 3 -30.66 -14.50 0.35
CA GLN A 3 -30.73 -13.19 1.01
C GLN A 3 -31.51 -12.11 0.21
N GLU A 4 -31.73 -12.30 -1.09
CA GLU A 4 -32.50 -11.39 -1.95
C GLU A 4 -33.96 -11.19 -1.51
N ASN A 5 -34.56 -12.16 -0.82
CA ASN A 5 -35.96 -12.05 -0.39
C ASN A 5 -36.19 -11.10 0.80
N GLN A 6 -35.13 -10.51 1.36
CA GLN A 6 -35.20 -9.54 2.47
C GLN A 6 -34.93 -8.08 2.05
N LEU A 7 -34.63 -7.82 0.77
CA LEU A 7 -34.38 -6.46 0.28
C LEU A 7 -35.67 -5.61 0.25
N SER A 8 -35.58 -4.35 0.67
CA SER A 8 -36.71 -3.42 0.65
C SER A 8 -37.19 -3.17 -0.80
N PRO A 9 -38.48 -2.84 -1.01
CA PRO A 9 -38.98 -2.51 -2.35
C PRO A 9 -38.20 -1.38 -3.05
N LYS A 10 -37.71 -0.40 -2.26
CA LYS A 10 -36.86 0.68 -2.76
C LYS A 10 -35.56 0.13 -3.35
N LEU A 11 -34.85 -0.73 -2.62
CA LEU A 11 -33.58 -1.31 -3.08
C LEU A 11 -33.76 -2.18 -4.32
N ARG A 12 -34.83 -2.98 -4.38
CA ARG A 12 -35.16 -3.76 -5.58
C ARG A 12 -35.39 -2.87 -6.80
N SER A 13 -36.15 -1.77 -6.64
CA SER A 13 -36.36 -0.82 -7.73
C SER A 13 -35.05 -0.15 -8.18
N MET A 14 -34.11 0.10 -7.28
CA MET A 14 -32.81 0.68 -7.62
C MET A 14 -31.93 -0.33 -8.37
N ILE A 15 -31.93 -1.60 -7.97
CA ILE A 15 -31.25 -2.68 -8.70
C ILE A 15 -31.79 -2.79 -10.13
N ASP A 16 -33.12 -2.84 -10.28
CA ASP A 16 -33.77 -2.92 -11.60
C ASP A 16 -33.46 -1.71 -12.48
N ARG A 17 -33.43 -0.52 -11.87
CA ARG A 17 -33.08 0.75 -12.53
C ARG A 17 -31.63 0.74 -13.01
N ALA A 18 -30.68 0.48 -12.12
CA ALA A 18 -29.25 0.42 -12.44
C ALA A 18 -28.97 -0.60 -13.55
N HIS A 19 -29.58 -1.79 -13.47
CA HIS A 19 -29.43 -2.81 -14.51
C HIS A 19 -30.00 -2.37 -15.86
N THR A 20 -31.09 -1.59 -15.87
CA THR A 20 -31.65 -1.01 -17.10
C THR A 20 -30.73 0.06 -17.68
N GLU A 21 -30.23 0.98 -16.84
CA GLU A 21 -29.30 2.04 -17.23
C GLU A 21 -28.00 1.46 -17.81
N MET A 22 -27.40 0.46 -17.16
CA MET A 22 -26.23 -0.25 -17.68
C MET A 22 -26.50 -0.94 -19.03
N LYS A 23 -27.66 -1.59 -19.19
CA LYS A 23 -28.03 -2.23 -20.47
C LYS A 23 -28.24 -1.24 -21.60
N GLN A 24 -28.61 -0.01 -21.28
CA GLN A 24 -28.79 1.08 -22.23
C GLN A 24 -27.50 1.88 -22.44
N GLU A 25 -26.40 1.49 -21.79
CA GLU A 25 -25.12 2.21 -21.79
C GLU A 25 -25.23 3.64 -21.24
N ASN A 26 -26.25 3.91 -20.41
CA ASN A 26 -26.40 5.16 -19.67
C ASN A 26 -25.51 5.11 -18.42
N TRP A 27 -24.19 5.09 -18.63
CA TRP A 27 -23.20 4.80 -17.58
C TRP A 27 -23.20 5.81 -16.43
N HIS A 28 -23.39 7.09 -16.75
CA HIS A 28 -23.51 8.14 -15.76
C HIS A 28 -24.69 7.90 -14.79
N ASP A 29 -25.90 7.73 -15.35
CA ASP A 29 -27.11 7.48 -14.54
C ASP A 29 -27.00 6.16 -13.75
N ALA A 30 -26.41 5.13 -14.37
CA ALA A 30 -26.14 3.87 -13.69
C ALA A 30 -25.21 4.07 -12.48
N ALA A 31 -24.13 4.83 -12.64
CA ALA A 31 -23.17 5.13 -11.58
C ALA A 31 -23.83 5.92 -10.44
N GLU A 32 -24.68 6.91 -10.73
CA GLU A 32 -25.44 7.63 -9.70
C GLU A 32 -26.38 6.68 -8.93
N THR A 33 -27.18 5.88 -9.64
CA THR A 33 -28.10 4.92 -9.01
C THR A 33 -27.34 3.89 -8.16
N LEU A 34 -26.20 3.39 -8.66
CA LEU A 34 -25.38 2.40 -7.96
C LEU A 34 -24.64 2.98 -6.77
N THR A 35 -24.27 4.26 -6.80
CA THR A 35 -23.69 4.97 -5.65
C THR A 35 -24.69 5.02 -4.50
N GLU A 36 -25.93 5.45 -4.77
CA GLU A 36 -26.99 5.44 -3.76
C GLU A 36 -27.31 4.02 -3.25
N LEU A 37 -27.24 3.02 -4.14
CA LEU A 37 -27.45 1.62 -3.77
C LEU A 37 -26.34 1.13 -2.84
N TYR A 38 -25.09 1.49 -3.13
CA TYR A 38 -23.90 1.09 -2.38
C TYR A 38 -23.92 1.61 -0.93
N ASP A 39 -24.41 2.83 -0.71
CA ASP A 39 -24.60 3.40 0.64
C ASP A 39 -25.54 2.56 1.52
N SER A 40 -26.46 1.81 0.90
CA SER A 40 -27.42 0.96 1.59
C SER A 40 -27.08 -0.53 1.55
N LEU A 41 -26.27 -0.95 0.57
CA LEU A 41 -25.92 -2.34 0.29
C LEU A 41 -24.50 -2.44 -0.27
N SER A 42 -23.52 -2.36 0.62
CA SER A 42 -22.09 -2.46 0.28
C SER A 42 -21.68 -3.92 0.11
N THR A 43 -22.04 -4.53 -1.02
CA THR A 43 -21.60 -5.88 -1.41
C THR A 43 -20.68 -5.81 -2.63
N PHE A 44 -19.85 -6.82 -2.83
CA PHE A 44 -18.96 -6.90 -3.99
C PHE A 44 -19.74 -6.84 -5.32
N GLU A 45 -20.93 -7.44 -5.41
CA GLU A 45 -21.73 -7.37 -6.63
C GLU A 45 -22.16 -5.94 -6.98
N VAL A 46 -22.63 -5.18 -5.98
CA VAL A 46 -23.02 -3.77 -6.18
C VAL A 46 -21.78 -2.94 -6.51
N ASN A 47 -20.69 -3.15 -5.77
CA ASN A 47 -19.41 -2.49 -6.00
C ASN A 47 -18.89 -2.73 -7.43
N TYR A 48 -18.86 -3.98 -7.88
CA TYR A 48 -18.39 -4.34 -9.22
C TYR A 48 -19.18 -3.64 -10.33
N ARG A 49 -20.50 -3.57 -10.19
CA ARG A 49 -21.37 -2.84 -11.13
C ARG A 49 -21.11 -1.33 -11.08
N LEU A 50 -20.92 -0.77 -9.88
CA LEU A 50 -20.62 0.65 -9.69
C LEU A 50 -19.29 1.00 -10.35
N VAL A 51 -18.23 0.26 -10.02
CA VAL A 51 -16.89 0.41 -10.59
C VAL A 51 -16.92 0.26 -12.10
N THR A 52 -17.64 -0.73 -12.63
CA THR A 52 -17.82 -0.89 -14.08
C THR A 52 -18.51 0.32 -14.70
N SER A 53 -19.59 0.83 -14.09
CA SER A 53 -20.33 1.98 -14.62
C SER A 53 -19.47 3.24 -14.60
N LEU A 54 -18.74 3.49 -13.51
CA LEU A 54 -17.79 4.60 -13.40
C LEU A 54 -16.62 4.48 -14.39
N PHE A 55 -16.10 3.26 -14.61
CA PHE A 55 -15.06 3.03 -15.61
C PHE A 55 -15.55 3.37 -17.02
N MET A 56 -16.76 2.95 -17.37
CA MET A 56 -17.36 3.22 -18.67
C MET A 56 -17.75 4.70 -18.85
N ASP A 57 -18.02 5.42 -17.75
CA ASP A 57 -18.22 6.86 -17.71
C ASP A 57 -16.91 7.66 -17.58
N GLU A 58 -15.75 7.00 -17.74
CA GLU A 58 -14.39 7.58 -17.66
C GLU A 58 -14.04 8.24 -16.30
N GLN A 59 -14.81 7.93 -15.24
CA GLN A 59 -14.56 8.40 -13.88
C GLN A 59 -13.55 7.50 -13.14
N TYR A 60 -12.37 7.29 -13.73
CA TYR A 60 -11.40 6.28 -13.30
C TYR A 60 -10.88 6.45 -11.86
N GLN A 61 -10.67 7.69 -11.42
CA GLN A 61 -10.20 7.95 -10.06
C GLN A 61 -11.24 7.55 -9.02
N LEU A 62 -12.51 7.88 -9.26
CA LEU A 62 -13.62 7.52 -8.38
C LEU A 62 -13.89 6.01 -8.42
N ALA A 63 -13.82 5.41 -9.60
CA ALA A 63 -13.91 3.95 -9.75
C ALA A 63 -12.82 3.23 -8.95
N SER A 64 -11.58 3.75 -8.95
CA SER A 64 -10.49 3.16 -8.16
C SER A 64 -10.74 3.25 -6.66
N SER A 65 -11.22 4.40 -6.16
CA SER A 65 -11.53 4.52 -4.73
C SER A 65 -12.62 3.57 -4.27
N TYR A 66 -13.62 3.28 -5.10
CA TYR A 66 -14.62 2.26 -4.78
C TYR A 66 -14.05 0.83 -4.90
N ALA A 67 -13.18 0.57 -5.88
CA ALA A 67 -12.59 -0.76 -6.04
C ALA A 67 -11.71 -1.15 -4.85
N ASP A 68 -11.06 -0.18 -4.20
CA ASP A 68 -10.22 -0.40 -3.02
C ASP A 68 -10.98 -1.03 -1.84
N ASP A 69 -12.29 -0.73 -1.68
CA ASP A 69 -13.14 -1.32 -0.62
C ASP A 69 -13.24 -2.84 -0.71
N PHE A 70 -13.09 -3.40 -1.92
CA PHE A 70 -13.21 -4.83 -2.21
C PHE A 70 -12.00 -5.37 -2.97
N LEU A 71 -10.81 -4.76 -2.80
CA LEU A 71 -9.62 -5.13 -3.58
C LEU A 71 -9.32 -6.63 -3.55
N LEU A 72 -9.44 -7.28 -2.39
CA LEU A 72 -9.20 -8.72 -2.26
C LEU A 72 -10.15 -9.55 -3.12
N ASN A 73 -11.42 -9.16 -3.24
CA ASN A 73 -12.39 -9.86 -4.08
C ASN A 73 -12.06 -9.69 -5.57
N TYR A 74 -11.59 -8.51 -6.00
CA TYR A 74 -11.09 -8.34 -7.36
C TYR A 74 -9.88 -9.24 -7.66
N LEU A 75 -9.10 -9.63 -6.65
CA LEU A 75 -7.94 -10.52 -6.84
C LEU A 75 -8.30 -12.02 -6.85
N GLU A 76 -9.58 -12.40 -6.72
CA GLU A 76 -10.01 -13.81 -6.72
C GLU A 76 -10.11 -14.40 -8.14
N GLU A 77 -10.61 -13.62 -9.10
CA GLU A 77 -10.91 -14.07 -10.47
C GLU A 77 -10.21 -13.21 -11.53
N GLU A 78 -9.76 -13.82 -12.63
CA GLU A 78 -8.94 -13.10 -13.64
C GLU A 78 -9.69 -11.91 -14.26
N SER A 79 -11.00 -12.03 -14.50
CA SER A 79 -11.81 -10.96 -15.08
C SER A 79 -11.82 -9.71 -14.20
N ASP A 80 -11.94 -9.91 -12.90
CA ASP A 80 -12.11 -8.85 -11.92
C ASP A 80 -10.74 -8.22 -11.63
N PHE A 81 -9.70 -9.05 -11.55
CA PHE A 81 -8.32 -8.60 -11.45
C PHE A 81 -7.92 -7.69 -12.62
N ARG A 82 -8.35 -8.03 -13.84
CA ARG A 82 -8.11 -7.20 -15.01
C ARG A 82 -8.81 -5.84 -14.93
N MET A 83 -9.95 -5.73 -14.25
CA MET A 83 -10.63 -4.44 -14.03
C MET A 83 -9.77 -3.49 -13.19
N VAL A 84 -9.24 -3.96 -12.05
CA VAL A 84 -8.42 -3.10 -11.17
C VAL A 84 -7.08 -2.73 -11.80
N VAL A 85 -6.48 -3.62 -12.61
CA VAL A 85 -5.29 -3.25 -13.39
C VAL A 85 -5.62 -2.22 -14.48
N ALA A 86 -6.73 -2.40 -15.20
CA ALA A 86 -7.17 -1.44 -16.21
C ALA A 86 -7.42 -0.05 -15.59
N LEU A 87 -8.06 0.02 -14.42
CA LEU A 87 -8.24 1.25 -13.65
C LEU A 87 -6.91 1.91 -13.31
N ALA A 88 -5.95 1.15 -12.79
CA ALA A 88 -4.62 1.66 -12.47
C ALA A 88 -3.89 2.19 -13.72
N ILE A 89 -4.04 1.53 -14.87
CA ILE A 89 -3.51 2.00 -16.16
C ILE A 89 -4.18 3.32 -16.59
N GLN A 90 -5.51 3.42 -16.51
CA GLN A 90 -6.23 4.64 -16.92
C GLN A 90 -5.89 5.83 -16.03
N ASN A 91 -5.67 5.60 -14.73
CA ASN A 91 -5.17 6.60 -13.80
C ASN A 91 -3.65 6.84 -13.91
N GLN A 92 -2.97 6.17 -14.83
CA GLN A 92 -1.52 6.27 -15.04
C GLN A 92 -0.68 5.88 -13.82
N SER A 93 -1.28 5.15 -12.87
CA SER A 93 -0.63 4.61 -11.68
C SER A 93 0.20 3.37 -12.04
N PHE A 94 1.18 3.51 -12.94
CA PHE A 94 1.90 2.39 -13.54
C PHE A 94 2.67 1.54 -12.52
N VAL A 95 3.24 2.16 -11.49
CA VAL A 95 3.89 1.42 -10.39
C VAL A 95 2.88 0.55 -9.67
N TYR A 96 1.71 1.09 -9.35
CA TYR A 96 0.64 0.32 -8.70
C TYR A 96 0.07 -0.77 -9.62
N ALA A 97 -0.17 -0.47 -10.90
CA ALA A 97 -0.62 -1.46 -11.88
C ALA A 97 0.35 -2.65 -11.96
N GLN A 98 1.66 -2.38 -11.96
CA GLN A 98 2.68 -3.43 -11.96
C GLN A 98 2.69 -4.21 -10.64
N GLN A 99 2.54 -3.55 -9.49
CA GLN A 99 2.43 -4.22 -8.19
C GLN A 99 1.21 -5.16 -8.16
N LEU A 100 0.04 -4.73 -8.65
CA LEU A 100 -1.14 -5.58 -8.81
C LEU A 100 -0.84 -6.78 -9.71
N ALA A 101 -0.17 -6.57 -10.85
CA ALA A 101 0.21 -7.67 -11.74
C ALA A 101 1.11 -8.70 -11.05
N MET A 102 1.96 -8.27 -10.10
CA MET A 102 2.82 -9.16 -9.32
C MET A 102 2.07 -9.94 -8.24
N LEU A 103 0.82 -9.62 -7.93
CA LEU A 103 -0.02 -10.41 -7.01
C LEU A 103 -0.65 -11.62 -7.71
N TRP A 104 -0.75 -11.62 -9.04
CA TRP A 104 -1.37 -12.71 -9.77
C TRP A 104 -0.43 -13.91 -9.94
N ASP A 105 -0.87 -15.11 -9.55
CA ASP A 105 -0.03 -16.32 -9.54
C ASP A 105 0.16 -16.96 -10.92
N ASN A 106 -0.82 -16.84 -11.82
CA ASN A 106 -0.69 -17.41 -13.16
C ASN A 106 0.34 -16.60 -13.97
N ILE A 107 1.51 -17.20 -14.22
CA ILE A 107 2.64 -16.56 -14.90
C ILE A 107 2.29 -16.07 -16.31
N ASP A 108 1.46 -16.80 -17.05
CA ASP A 108 1.10 -16.41 -18.43
C ASP A 108 0.17 -15.20 -18.43
N THR A 109 -0.83 -15.17 -17.55
CA THR A 109 -1.69 -14.00 -17.34
C THR A 109 -0.88 -12.81 -16.84
N GLN A 110 -0.03 -13.01 -15.83
CA GLN A 110 0.86 -11.98 -15.29
C GLN A 110 1.75 -11.35 -16.37
N LYS A 111 2.33 -12.16 -17.27
CA LYS A 111 3.16 -11.66 -18.38
C LYS A 111 2.35 -10.84 -19.37
N LYS A 112 1.15 -11.28 -19.73
CA LYS A 112 0.27 -10.54 -20.64
C LYS A 112 -0.11 -9.19 -20.04
N VAL A 113 -0.56 -9.18 -18.79
CA VAL A 113 -0.93 -7.95 -18.07
C VAL A 113 0.27 -7.02 -17.92
N SER A 114 1.45 -7.55 -17.60
CA SER A 114 2.68 -6.74 -17.55
C SER A 114 3.02 -6.13 -18.91
N GLN A 115 2.75 -6.83 -20.02
CA GLN A 115 2.94 -6.28 -21.36
C GLN A 115 1.92 -5.18 -21.65
N GLU A 116 0.65 -5.36 -21.29
CA GLU A 116 -0.41 -4.33 -21.42
C GLU A 116 -0.01 -3.04 -20.68
N ILE A 117 0.58 -3.16 -19.48
CA ILE A 117 1.12 -2.03 -18.71
C ILE A 117 2.26 -1.35 -19.47
N ARG A 118 3.22 -2.11 -20.02
CA ARG A 118 4.35 -1.55 -20.79
C ARG A 118 3.90 -0.85 -22.06
N ASP A 119 2.89 -1.37 -22.73
CA ASP A 119 2.31 -0.73 -23.93
C ASP A 119 1.63 0.59 -23.56
N ALA A 120 0.93 0.64 -22.41
CA ALA A 120 0.34 1.87 -21.88
C ALA A 120 1.40 2.90 -21.45
N GLU A 121 2.47 2.47 -20.78
CA GLU A 121 3.62 3.32 -20.47
C GLU A 121 4.23 3.94 -21.74
N ALA A 122 4.46 3.11 -22.76
CA ALA A 122 5.03 3.56 -24.04
C ALA A 122 4.16 4.61 -24.72
N LYS A 123 2.84 4.39 -24.75
CA LYS A 123 1.86 5.35 -25.28
C LYS A 123 1.85 6.65 -24.46
N ALA A 124 1.91 6.57 -23.14
CA ALA A 124 1.95 7.76 -22.28
C ALA A 124 3.23 8.58 -22.51
N VAL A 125 4.37 7.93 -22.75
CA VAL A 125 5.64 8.62 -23.04
C VAL A 125 5.56 9.48 -24.30
N GLU A 126 4.79 9.08 -25.32
CA GLU A 126 4.62 9.84 -26.55
C GLU A 126 4.02 11.23 -26.32
N THR A 127 3.15 11.38 -25.31
CA THR A 127 2.45 12.64 -25.02
C THR A 127 2.92 13.32 -23.73
N MET A 128 3.54 12.59 -22.81
CA MET A 128 3.88 13.06 -21.45
C MET A 128 5.37 13.06 -21.12
N SER A 129 6.26 12.90 -22.11
CA SER A 129 7.72 12.81 -21.87
C SER A 129 8.28 13.92 -20.97
N THR A 130 7.91 15.18 -21.21
CA THR A 130 8.35 16.33 -20.40
C THR A 130 7.84 16.26 -18.96
N THR A 131 6.61 15.78 -18.76
CA THR A 131 6.02 15.56 -17.43
C THR A 131 6.81 14.49 -16.67
N PHE A 132 7.08 13.34 -17.30
CA PHE A 132 7.85 12.27 -16.69
C PHE A 132 9.29 12.67 -16.36
N GLN A 133 9.94 13.48 -17.21
CA GLN A 133 11.25 14.03 -16.90
C GLN A 133 11.21 14.95 -15.67
N THR A 134 10.16 15.76 -15.55
CA THR A 134 9.97 16.65 -14.40
C THR A 134 9.75 15.85 -13.11
N ILE A 135 8.83 14.88 -13.13
CA ILE A 135 8.55 14.01 -11.98
C ILE A 135 9.80 13.21 -11.60
N SER A 136 10.51 12.63 -12.57
CA SER A 136 11.74 11.87 -12.32
C SER A 136 12.82 12.72 -11.64
N ARG A 137 13.01 13.96 -12.09
CA ARG A 137 13.96 14.89 -11.46
C ARG A 137 13.55 15.22 -10.03
N GLN A 138 12.27 15.51 -9.82
CA GLN A 138 11.74 15.82 -8.49
C GLN A 138 11.87 14.64 -7.52
N PHE A 139 11.65 13.43 -8.02
CA PHE A 139 11.82 12.20 -7.26
C PHE A 139 13.30 11.93 -6.96
N TYR A 140 14.21 12.19 -7.89
CA TYR A 140 15.65 12.04 -7.63
C TYR A 140 16.17 12.95 -6.52
N HIS A 141 15.56 14.13 -6.38
CA HIS A 141 15.89 15.13 -5.35
C HIS A 141 14.91 15.12 -4.17
N LEU A 142 14.21 14.01 -3.94
CA LEU A 142 13.15 13.92 -2.94
C LEU A 142 13.60 14.43 -1.58
N SER A 143 14.81 14.05 -1.17
CA SER A 143 15.42 14.35 0.12
C SER A 143 15.71 15.83 0.38
N ASP A 144 15.70 16.68 -0.66
CA ASP A 144 15.95 18.12 -0.53
C ASP A 144 14.72 18.92 -0.06
N TYR A 145 13.56 18.26 0.07
CA TYR A 145 12.26 18.91 0.34
C TYR A 145 11.71 18.62 1.74
N SER A 146 10.68 19.39 2.15
CA SER A 146 9.95 19.14 3.40
C SER A 146 9.20 17.79 3.38
N ILE A 147 8.83 17.24 4.54
CA ILE A 147 8.15 15.94 4.64
C ILE A 147 6.85 15.90 3.81
N ILE A 148 6.05 16.97 3.85
CA ILE A 148 4.80 17.06 3.07
C ILE A 148 5.10 17.01 1.56
N GLU A 149 6.09 17.78 1.11
CA GLU A 149 6.50 17.74 -0.30
C GLU A 149 7.13 16.41 -0.70
N GLN A 150 7.85 15.73 0.21
CA GLN A 150 8.37 14.39 -0.02
C GLN A 150 7.24 13.40 -0.29
N ARG A 151 6.17 13.44 0.51
CA ARG A 151 4.98 12.61 0.27
C ARG A 151 4.40 12.87 -1.12
N ASP A 152 4.12 14.13 -1.44
CA ASP A 152 3.44 14.48 -2.71
C ASP A 152 4.29 14.12 -3.94
N ARG A 153 5.62 14.28 -3.85
CA ARG A 153 6.57 13.89 -4.90
C ARG A 153 6.71 12.37 -5.01
N TYR A 154 6.68 11.65 -3.89
CA TYR A 154 6.65 10.18 -3.90
C TYR A 154 5.36 9.67 -4.58
N GLU A 155 4.20 10.22 -4.25
CA GLU A 155 2.93 9.85 -4.90
C GLU A 155 2.97 10.15 -6.40
N SER A 156 3.52 11.31 -6.78
CA SER A 156 3.73 11.66 -8.20
C SER A 156 4.67 10.66 -8.89
N ALA A 157 5.71 10.19 -8.20
CA ALA A 157 6.66 9.22 -8.74
C ALA A 157 6.02 7.86 -9.05
N ARG A 158 4.94 7.47 -8.35
CA ARG A 158 4.18 6.24 -8.63
C ARG A 158 3.50 6.26 -10.01
N HIS A 159 3.42 7.43 -10.65
CA HIS A 159 2.87 7.62 -12.00
C HIS A 159 3.95 7.54 -13.09
N LEU A 160 5.23 7.42 -12.72
CA LEU A 160 6.30 7.22 -13.69
C LEU A 160 6.19 5.84 -14.34
N PRO A 161 6.70 5.68 -15.58
CA PRO A 161 7.01 4.34 -16.10
C PRO A 161 7.83 3.56 -15.08
N VAL A 162 7.51 2.28 -14.86
CA VAL A 162 8.08 1.48 -13.76
C VAL A 162 9.62 1.49 -13.79
N SER A 163 10.22 1.45 -14.97
CA SER A 163 11.68 1.51 -15.13
C SER A 163 12.29 2.81 -14.58
N GLN A 164 11.65 3.96 -14.77
CA GLN A 164 12.12 5.25 -14.26
C GLN A 164 11.95 5.34 -12.74
N PHE A 165 10.82 4.85 -12.22
CA PHE A 165 10.60 4.75 -10.77
C PHE A 165 11.68 3.88 -10.10
N VAL A 166 11.96 2.69 -10.64
CA VAL A 166 12.99 1.78 -10.09
C VAL A 166 14.37 2.43 -10.07
N ILE A 167 14.72 3.19 -11.10
CA ILE A 167 15.99 3.94 -11.13
C ILE A 167 16.03 4.96 -9.99
N GLY A 168 15.02 5.83 -9.88
CA GLY A 168 14.98 6.86 -8.84
C GLY A 168 14.99 6.27 -7.43
N ALA A 169 14.21 5.20 -7.20
CA ALA A 169 14.17 4.50 -5.93
C ALA A 169 15.55 3.98 -5.52
N LYS A 170 16.29 3.32 -6.41
CA LYS A 170 17.65 2.81 -6.13
C LYS A 170 18.63 3.91 -5.70
N TYR A 171 18.50 5.13 -6.22
CA TYR A 171 19.32 6.26 -5.77
C TYR A 171 18.96 6.71 -4.35
N LEU A 172 17.66 6.87 -4.07
CA LEU A 172 17.17 7.28 -2.77
C LEU A 172 17.48 6.25 -1.66
N LEU A 173 17.57 4.96 -1.99
CA LEU A 173 17.95 3.91 -1.03
C LEU A 173 19.36 4.06 -0.45
N VAL A 174 20.26 4.78 -1.11
CA VAL A 174 21.64 5.02 -0.64
C VAL A 174 21.92 6.48 -0.27
N ASP A 175 20.98 7.36 -0.55
CA ASP A 175 21.08 8.79 -0.25
C ASP A 175 21.15 9.00 1.27
N PRO A 176 22.23 9.59 1.81
CA PRO A 176 22.33 9.89 3.23
C PRO A 176 21.30 10.90 3.72
N TYR A 177 20.68 11.68 2.84
CA TYR A 177 19.67 12.67 3.18
C TYR A 177 18.24 12.13 3.07
N ALA A 178 18.05 10.94 2.48
CA ALA A 178 16.76 10.27 2.50
C ALA A 178 16.40 9.79 3.91
N THR A 179 15.23 10.19 4.37
CA THR A 179 14.71 9.76 5.67
C THR A 179 14.58 8.23 5.69
N PRO A 180 14.79 7.59 6.85
CA PRO A 180 14.66 6.14 6.94
C PRO A 180 13.29 5.60 6.49
N ILE A 181 12.21 6.35 6.77
CA ILE A 181 10.86 5.95 6.35
C ILE A 181 10.72 5.92 4.83
N ILE A 182 11.25 6.92 4.11
CA ILE A 182 11.25 6.91 2.64
C ILE A 182 12.07 5.73 2.10
N ARG A 183 13.23 5.45 2.69
CA ARG A 183 14.05 4.30 2.28
C ARG A 183 13.31 2.97 2.48
N ALA A 184 12.65 2.78 3.63
CA ALA A 184 11.87 1.59 3.92
C ALA A 184 10.68 1.42 2.96
N THR A 185 9.93 2.49 2.70
CA THR A 185 8.80 2.49 1.75
C THR A 185 9.26 2.11 0.34
N LEU A 186 10.34 2.73 -0.14
CA LEU A 186 10.88 2.43 -1.48
C LEU A 186 11.43 1.01 -1.58
N LEU A 187 12.04 0.50 -0.51
CA LEU A 187 12.51 -0.87 -0.44
C LEU A 187 11.33 -1.86 -0.60
N GLU A 188 10.22 -1.61 0.09
CA GLU A 188 8.99 -2.39 -0.02
C GLU A 188 8.36 -2.28 -1.41
N ASP A 189 8.34 -1.09 -2.03
CA ASP A 189 7.86 -0.93 -3.40
C ASP A 189 8.68 -1.76 -4.40
N LEU A 190 10.01 -1.74 -4.31
CA LEU A 190 10.88 -2.54 -5.18
C LEU A 190 10.66 -4.05 -4.98
N GLN A 191 10.37 -4.46 -3.75
CA GLN A 191 10.01 -5.84 -3.43
C GLN A 191 8.66 -6.24 -4.05
N LYS A 192 7.63 -5.40 -3.90
CA LYS A 192 6.31 -5.62 -4.52
C LYS A 192 6.37 -5.63 -6.04
N LEU A 193 7.31 -4.87 -6.63
CA LEU A 193 7.63 -4.91 -8.06
C LEU A 193 8.43 -6.16 -8.48
N ARG A 194 8.81 -7.03 -7.54
CA ARG A 194 9.63 -8.23 -7.74
C ARG A 194 10.95 -7.92 -8.47
N VAL A 195 11.58 -6.80 -8.14
CA VAL A 195 12.92 -6.49 -8.69
C VAL A 195 13.90 -7.58 -8.24
N SER A 196 14.49 -8.27 -9.21
CA SER A 196 15.33 -9.46 -8.96
C SER A 196 16.78 -9.15 -8.61
N GLU A 197 17.19 -7.90 -8.75
CA GLU A 197 18.57 -7.47 -8.49
C GLU A 197 18.84 -7.34 -6.99
N SER A 198 20.10 -7.54 -6.60
CA SER A 198 20.58 -7.07 -5.31
C SER A 198 20.69 -5.55 -5.32
N ILE A 199 20.28 -4.91 -4.24
CA ILE A 199 20.27 -3.46 -4.09
C ILE A 199 21.17 -3.04 -2.94
N GLN A 200 21.79 -1.87 -3.07
CA GLN A 200 22.45 -1.21 -1.95
C GLN A 200 21.39 -0.47 -1.14
N TYR A 201 21.47 -0.58 0.18
CA TYR A 201 20.54 0.03 1.10
C TYR A 201 21.30 0.63 2.27
N ARG A 202 21.22 1.95 2.42
CA ARG A 202 21.68 2.61 3.64
C ARG A 202 20.68 2.28 4.73
N TRP A 203 21.13 1.78 5.88
CA TRP A 203 20.23 1.49 7.00
C TRP A 203 20.33 2.58 8.09
N LEU A 204 19.72 2.34 9.24
CA LEU A 204 19.63 3.28 10.35
C LEU A 204 20.98 3.60 11.00
N ASP A 205 21.98 2.72 10.89
CA ASP A 205 23.37 2.98 11.33
C ASP A 205 24.21 3.76 10.31
N ASP A 206 23.58 4.23 9.22
CA ASP A 206 24.22 4.87 8.06
C ASP A 206 25.18 3.99 7.27
N GLU A 207 25.29 2.70 7.60
CA GLU A 207 26.07 1.74 6.84
C GLU A 207 25.29 1.24 5.61
N LEU A 208 26.03 0.82 4.58
CA LEU A 208 25.47 0.25 3.35
C LEU A 208 25.41 -1.27 3.44
N TYR A 209 24.21 -1.80 3.22
CA TYR A 209 23.93 -3.23 3.16
C TYR A 209 23.54 -3.65 1.75
N THR A 210 23.95 -4.85 1.35
CA THR A 210 23.51 -5.46 0.10
C THR A 210 22.30 -6.34 0.38
N ILE A 211 21.14 -5.93 -0.12
CA ILE A 211 19.88 -6.63 0.11
C ILE A 211 19.49 -7.40 -1.16
N LYS A 212 19.20 -8.68 -1.01
CA LYS A 212 18.62 -9.49 -2.08
C LYS A 212 17.11 -9.53 -1.91
N LEU A 213 16.41 -8.72 -2.70
CA LEU A 213 14.95 -8.58 -2.61
C LEU A 213 14.19 -9.90 -2.76
N SER A 214 14.70 -10.84 -3.55
CA SER A 214 14.09 -12.16 -3.75
C SER A 214 14.18 -13.09 -2.54
N GLU A 215 15.10 -12.83 -1.60
CA GLU A 215 15.32 -13.62 -0.38
C GLU A 215 14.70 -12.94 0.86
N LEU A 216 14.19 -11.72 0.69
CA LEU A 216 13.61 -10.92 1.75
C LEU A 216 12.08 -11.10 1.74
N PRO A 217 11.43 -11.49 2.85
CA PRO A 217 9.98 -11.47 2.96
C PRO A 217 9.44 -10.04 3.13
N LEU A 218 8.18 -9.82 2.74
CA LEU A 218 7.46 -8.59 3.12
C LEU A 218 7.41 -8.53 4.64
N LEU A 219 7.54 -7.33 5.22
CA LEU A 219 7.50 -7.15 6.68
C LEU A 219 6.24 -7.79 7.30
N THR A 220 5.09 -7.56 6.69
CA THR A 220 3.79 -8.08 7.13
C THR A 220 3.68 -9.60 7.07
N ASN A 221 4.57 -10.26 6.33
CA ASN A 221 4.61 -11.72 6.20
C ASN A 221 5.71 -12.34 7.08
N SER A 222 6.43 -11.54 7.86
CA SER A 222 7.49 -12.02 8.76
C SER A 222 6.89 -12.53 10.06
N LYS A 223 7.54 -13.56 10.65
CA LYS A 223 7.07 -14.15 11.91
C LYS A 223 7.09 -13.14 13.06
N ILE A 224 8.08 -12.26 13.10
CA ILE A 224 8.17 -11.21 14.12
C ILE A 224 6.99 -10.24 14.06
N PHE A 225 6.52 -9.89 12.86
CA PHE A 225 5.37 -9.01 12.71
C PHE A 225 4.09 -9.65 13.25
N GLU A 226 3.89 -10.94 12.95
CA GLU A 226 2.79 -11.75 13.51
C GLU A 226 2.89 -11.85 15.04
N ASP A 227 4.05 -12.24 15.57
CA ASP A 227 4.26 -12.41 17.02
C ASP A 227 3.99 -11.12 17.80
N ILE A 228 4.45 -9.97 17.29
CA ILE A 228 4.19 -8.68 17.91
C ILE A 228 2.69 -8.36 17.93
N ALA A 229 1.98 -8.62 16.84
CA ALA A 229 0.55 -8.37 16.75
C ALA A 229 -0.22 -9.25 17.75
N ASP A 230 0.13 -10.53 17.84
CA ASP A 230 -0.46 -11.49 18.78
C ASP A 230 -0.21 -11.07 20.24
N PHE A 231 1.02 -10.66 20.60
CA PHE A 231 1.33 -10.21 21.97
C PHE A 231 0.59 -8.92 22.35
N LEU A 232 0.43 -7.98 21.40
CA LEU A 232 -0.35 -6.76 21.64
C LEU A 232 -1.83 -7.10 21.89
N ASP A 233 -2.43 -7.96 21.05
CA ASP A 233 -3.83 -8.38 21.19
C ASP A 233 -4.06 -9.14 22.50
N GLU A 234 -3.16 -10.05 22.87
CA GLU A 234 -3.23 -10.81 24.12
C GLU A 234 -3.24 -9.88 25.35
N LYS A 235 -2.36 -8.87 25.37
CA LYS A 235 -2.19 -7.99 26.54
C LYS A 235 -3.24 -6.87 26.59
N LEU A 236 -3.73 -6.37 25.45
CA LEU A 236 -4.55 -5.15 25.41
C LEU A 236 -5.90 -5.30 24.70
N GLY A 237 -6.09 -6.29 23.83
CA GLY A 237 -7.25 -6.37 22.93
C GLY A 237 -8.61 -6.34 23.64
N ASN A 238 -8.69 -6.96 24.84
CA ASN A 238 -9.90 -6.94 25.67
C ASN A 238 -9.83 -5.95 26.86
N GLU A 239 -8.65 -5.45 27.20
CA GLU A 239 -8.43 -4.62 28.40
C GLU A 239 -8.49 -3.13 28.08
N ASP A 240 -7.77 -2.70 27.04
CA ASP A 240 -7.68 -1.30 26.60
C ASP A 240 -7.58 -1.23 25.06
N PRO A 241 -8.73 -1.31 24.34
CA PRO A 241 -8.75 -1.28 22.88
C PRO A 241 -8.20 0.01 22.26
N ILE A 242 -8.19 1.12 23.03
CA ILE A 242 -7.64 2.39 22.56
C ILE A 242 -6.11 2.32 22.59
N ALA A 243 -5.54 1.86 23.70
CA ALA A 243 -4.10 1.62 23.79
C ALA A 243 -3.62 0.58 22.76
N MET A 244 -4.42 -0.47 22.52
CA MET A 244 -4.15 -1.48 21.51
C MET A 244 -3.97 -0.86 20.12
N ASP A 245 -4.93 -0.06 19.65
CA ASP A 245 -4.86 0.58 18.33
C ASP A 245 -3.66 1.53 18.21
N MET A 246 -3.44 2.36 19.24
CA MET A 246 -2.32 3.30 19.26
C MET A 246 -0.95 2.60 19.24
N LEU A 247 -0.77 1.57 20.07
CA LEU A 247 0.49 0.84 20.16
C LEU A 247 0.72 -0.04 18.92
N ALA A 248 -0.34 -0.62 18.34
CA ALA A 248 -0.22 -1.36 17.09
C ALA A 248 0.26 -0.46 15.94
N GLN A 249 -0.27 0.76 15.83
CA GLN A 249 0.19 1.73 14.82
C GLN A 249 1.63 2.18 15.08
N GLN A 250 1.98 2.48 16.33
CA GLN A 250 3.33 2.88 16.71
C GLN A 250 4.35 1.77 16.40
N VAL A 251 4.11 0.56 16.89
CA VAL A 251 5.04 -0.56 16.71
C VAL A 251 5.13 -0.94 15.24
N ARG A 252 4.02 -0.92 14.48
CA ARG A 252 4.08 -1.11 13.02
C ARG A 252 5.04 -0.12 12.37
N PHE A 253 4.98 1.16 12.74
CA PHE A 253 5.88 2.17 12.20
C PHE A 253 7.35 1.93 12.62
N GLU A 254 7.59 1.56 13.87
CA GLU A 254 8.92 1.20 14.37
C GLU A 254 9.52 0.02 13.57
N LEU A 255 8.74 -1.04 13.34
CA LEU A 255 9.18 -2.19 12.54
C LEU A 255 9.46 -1.82 11.09
N THR A 256 8.66 -0.92 10.49
CA THR A 256 8.94 -0.37 9.17
C THR A 256 10.29 0.35 9.12
N LEU A 257 10.64 1.14 10.15
CA LEU A 257 11.95 1.80 10.21
C LEU A 257 13.12 0.80 10.35
N LEU A 258 12.91 -0.31 11.06
CA LEU A 258 13.91 -1.36 11.23
C LEU A 258 14.09 -2.22 9.97
N TYR A 259 13.11 -2.25 9.08
CA TYR A 259 13.15 -3.01 7.84
C TYR A 259 14.38 -2.63 6.98
N PRO A 260 15.12 -3.59 6.40
CA PRO A 260 14.85 -5.03 6.32
C PRO A 260 15.43 -5.89 7.45
N ARG A 261 16.01 -5.30 8.50
CA ARG A 261 16.81 -6.01 9.51
C ARG A 261 16.08 -6.21 10.83
N VAL A 262 14.77 -6.41 10.76
CA VAL A 262 13.90 -6.54 11.94
C VAL A 262 14.34 -7.72 12.81
N GLU A 263 14.62 -8.88 12.20
CA GLU A 263 15.03 -10.10 12.92
C GLU A 263 16.39 -9.99 13.62
N GLU A 264 17.25 -9.09 13.17
CA GLU A 264 18.55 -8.86 13.80
C GLU A 264 18.43 -7.96 15.05
N VAL A 265 17.33 -7.21 15.15
CA VAL A 265 17.11 -6.21 16.21
C VAL A 265 16.11 -6.71 17.25
N VAL A 266 14.96 -7.21 16.79
CA VAL A 266 13.87 -7.68 17.64
C VAL A 266 14.07 -9.17 17.90
N THR A 267 14.96 -9.47 18.84
CA THR A 267 15.26 -10.86 19.21
C THR A 267 14.28 -11.43 20.24
N ASP A 268 13.56 -10.55 20.93
CA ASP A 268 12.54 -10.87 21.92
C ASP A 268 11.28 -10.02 21.64
N PRO A 269 10.34 -10.52 20.81
CA PRO A 269 9.12 -9.79 20.45
C PRO A 269 8.21 -9.48 21.64
N GLU A 270 8.10 -10.39 22.62
CA GLU A 270 7.32 -10.15 23.83
C GLU A 270 7.94 -9.00 24.63
N GLY A 271 9.26 -9.04 24.87
CA GLY A 271 9.97 -7.96 25.55
C GLY A 271 9.89 -6.62 24.83
N TRP A 272 9.82 -6.60 23.49
CA TRP A 272 9.56 -5.38 22.71
C TRP A 272 8.17 -4.82 23.01
N VAL A 273 7.13 -5.66 22.98
CA VAL A 273 5.75 -5.26 23.26
C VAL A 273 5.60 -4.79 24.70
N GLU A 274 6.13 -5.54 25.68
CA GLU A 274 6.08 -5.15 27.10
C GLU A 274 6.77 -3.80 27.33
N ALA A 275 7.93 -3.56 26.72
CA ALA A 275 8.61 -2.27 26.81
C ALA A 275 7.83 -1.11 26.19
N SER A 276 6.96 -1.37 25.20
CA SER A 276 6.07 -0.37 24.60
C SER A 276 4.87 -0.09 25.49
N ILE A 277 4.26 -1.13 26.06
CA ILE A 277 3.16 -1.01 27.03
C ILE A 277 3.62 -0.29 28.30
N ASP A 278 4.74 -0.71 28.87
CA ASP A 278 5.26 -0.11 30.10
C ASP A 278 5.62 1.36 29.90
N ARG A 279 6.13 1.74 28.73
CA ARG A 279 6.34 3.16 28.43
C ARG A 279 5.03 3.92 28.29
N TYR A 280 4.04 3.37 27.57
CA TYR A 280 2.74 4.01 27.38
C TYR A 280 2.03 4.32 28.70
N TYR A 281 2.13 3.42 29.69
CA TYR A 281 1.57 3.60 31.04
C TYR A 281 2.57 4.20 32.06
N GLU A 282 3.74 4.67 31.63
CA GLU A 282 4.78 5.25 32.48
C GLU A 282 5.30 4.31 33.60
N HIS A 283 5.30 3.00 33.36
CA HIS A 283 5.88 1.98 34.23
C HIS A 283 7.42 1.94 34.14
N LYS A 284 8.06 1.39 35.19
CA LYS A 284 9.54 1.34 35.32
C LYS A 284 10.19 0.08 34.74
N ASN A 285 9.43 -0.93 34.35
CA ASN A 285 9.99 -2.18 33.87
C ASN A 285 10.32 -2.04 32.38
N ILE A 286 11.60 -2.14 32.01
CA ILE A 286 11.98 -2.35 30.61
C ILE A 286 13.02 -3.47 30.66
N THR A 287 12.56 -4.69 30.43
CA THR A 287 13.45 -5.86 30.31
C THR A 287 13.69 -6.11 28.84
N GLU A 288 14.70 -5.42 28.29
CA GLU A 288 15.16 -5.64 26.93
C GLU A 288 16.66 -5.89 26.94
N THR A 289 17.17 -6.62 25.95
CA THR A 289 18.62 -6.71 25.73
C THR A 289 19.19 -5.33 25.39
N ALA A 290 20.46 -5.08 25.71
CA ALA A 290 21.07 -3.78 25.47
C ALA A 290 21.04 -3.36 23.98
N LEU A 291 21.15 -4.32 23.05
CA LEU A 291 21.09 -4.07 21.62
C LEU A 291 19.66 -3.72 21.17
N GLN A 292 18.68 -4.51 21.59
CA GLN A 292 17.27 -4.28 21.28
C GLN A 292 16.83 -2.91 21.81
N LYS A 293 17.10 -2.64 23.09
CA LYS A 293 16.78 -1.36 23.73
C LYS A 293 17.36 -0.16 22.98
N LYS A 294 18.64 -0.23 22.57
CA LYS A 294 19.30 0.83 21.81
C LYS A 294 18.53 1.17 20.53
N TRP A 295 18.12 0.14 19.79
CA TRP A 295 17.39 0.33 18.53
C TRP A 295 15.95 0.75 18.75
N HIS A 296 15.29 0.19 19.77
CA HIS A 296 13.95 0.57 20.17
C HIS A 296 13.86 2.06 20.53
N GLU A 297 14.78 2.56 21.35
CA GLU A 297 14.90 3.98 21.68
C GLU A 297 15.17 4.83 20.43
N LYS A 298 16.02 4.34 19.51
CA LYS A 298 16.32 5.05 18.26
C LYS A 298 15.09 5.18 17.36
N VAL A 299 14.36 4.10 17.09
CA VAL A 299 13.18 4.17 16.22
C VAL A 299 12.06 4.97 16.85
N ARG A 300 11.86 4.88 18.17
CA ARG A 300 10.91 5.74 18.92
C ARG A 300 11.23 7.22 18.76
N SER A 301 12.49 7.61 18.91
CA SER A 301 12.87 9.01 18.73
C SER A 301 12.60 9.52 17.31
N LEU A 302 12.69 8.66 16.30
CA LEU A 302 12.33 9.02 14.92
C LEU A 302 10.82 9.16 14.77
N THR A 303 10.04 8.28 15.40
CA THR A 303 8.58 8.31 15.41
C THR A 303 8.02 9.56 16.10
N GLU A 304 8.51 9.89 17.30
CA GLU A 304 8.10 11.07 18.08
C GLU A 304 8.35 12.37 17.27
N ASN A 305 9.55 12.52 16.69
CA ASN A 305 9.88 13.67 15.84
C ASN A 305 9.06 13.72 14.54
N PHE A 306 8.55 12.59 14.06
CA PHE A 306 7.73 12.54 12.84
C PHE A 306 6.31 13.05 13.09
N PHE A 307 5.74 12.82 14.28
CA PHE A 307 4.39 13.25 14.64
C PHE A 307 4.31 14.66 15.24
N GLU A 308 5.44 15.26 15.62
CA GLU A 308 5.52 16.65 16.11
C GLU A 308 5.63 17.71 15.00
N ASN A 309 5.87 17.30 13.73
CA ASN A 309 6.03 18.17 12.57
C ASN A 309 4.86 18.04 11.57
#